data_AF-A0A359EVI6-F1
#
_entry.id   AF-A0A359EVI6-F1
#
_cell.length_a   1.000
_cell.length_b   1.000
_cell.length_c   1.000
_cell.angle_alpha   90.00
_cell.angle_beta   90.00
_cell.angle_gamma   90.00
#
_symmetry.space_group_name_H-M   'P 1'
#
loop_
_entity.id
_entity.type
_entity.pdbx_description
1 polymer ?
#
loop_
_entity_poly.entity_id
_entity_poly.type
_entity_poly.pdbx_seq_one_letter_code
_entity_poly.pdbx_strand_id
1 'polypeptide(L)'
;MGSQLYYIIATIAFYLIFVLLIGFYYAKKNESASDFYLGGRQLGPLVTAMSAEASDMSSWLLMGLPGVAYLCGSADVAWTSIGLAVGTYLNWLFVAKRLRIYTRITDSFTLPQFFSARFHDDRHILTAFAAAIIVIFFIPYTASGFAACGKLFGSLFGADYMTAMIISAVVIVSYTAAGGFLAASTTDFVQSIIMTFALLFVLVYSTTMVGGIDAVLDNARALPGYLSLTETYSVKTHSAVPYTLLTIVSTMAWGLGYFGMPHILLRFMAIEDENKLAVSRRVASVWVVIAMFIAIAIGIVGKTMTDAGLVKNLTDANTETIIIQIANTIAENGALMAIGAGLVLAGILASTMSTADSQLLAAASSVSQDILQGTVRANSDKKALSKKQSMFAARITVIVIAILAVIIARDPGSYVFKIVAFSWAGFGASFGPLVLASLFWKRTTFEGALSGMVAGGVMIFVWKFLVAPMGGIWGIYELLPAFLVSLAVLIGVSLITTPDEEVMKEFEEMEQSL
;
A
#
# COMPACT_ATOMS: atom_id res chain seq x y z
N MET A 1 -31.05 -13.08 -8.92
CA MET A 1 -29.65 -13.32 -8.48
C MET A 1 -29.18 -14.78 -8.58
N GLY A 2 -30.01 -15.82 -8.48
CA GLY A 2 -29.54 -17.22 -8.41
C GLY A 2 -28.54 -17.66 -9.48
N SER A 3 -28.89 -17.54 -10.77
CA SER A 3 -27.99 -17.92 -11.89
C SER A 3 -26.75 -17.02 -12.01
N GLN A 4 -26.90 -15.71 -11.81
CA GLN A 4 -25.80 -14.74 -11.93
C GLN A 4 -24.75 -14.87 -10.84
N LEU A 5 -25.19 -15.21 -9.62
CA LEU A 5 -24.30 -15.46 -8.49
C LEU A 5 -23.36 -16.64 -8.76
N TYR A 6 -23.85 -17.70 -9.43
CA TYR A 6 -22.99 -18.83 -9.81
C TYR A 6 -21.86 -18.41 -10.75
N TYR A 7 -22.13 -17.53 -11.73
CA TYR A 7 -21.08 -17.03 -12.62
C TYR A 7 -20.05 -16.19 -11.87
N ILE A 8 -20.49 -15.29 -10.99
CA ILE A 8 -19.60 -14.49 -10.14
C ILE A 8 -18.69 -15.40 -9.30
N ILE A 9 -19.27 -16.37 -8.60
CA ILE A 9 -18.53 -17.31 -7.76
C ILE A 9 -17.54 -18.11 -8.60
N ALA A 10 -17.96 -18.61 -9.77
CA ALA A 10 -17.10 -19.37 -10.67
C ALA A 10 -15.90 -18.54 -11.15
N THR A 11 -16.11 -17.26 -11.50
CA THR A 11 -15.02 -16.36 -11.89
C THR A 11 -14.05 -16.09 -10.75
N ILE A 12 -14.56 -15.81 -9.54
CA ILE A 12 -13.72 -15.60 -8.35
C ILE A 12 -12.94 -16.87 -8.01
N ALA A 13 -13.59 -18.04 -8.02
CA ALA A 13 -12.96 -19.32 -7.75
C ALA A 13 -11.86 -19.64 -8.78
N PHE A 14 -12.12 -19.39 -10.06
CA PHE A 14 -11.12 -19.56 -11.12
C PHE A 14 -9.90 -18.66 -10.88
N TYR A 15 -10.13 -17.38 -10.56
CA TYR A 15 -9.06 -16.44 -10.19
C TYR A 15 -8.23 -16.95 -9.00
N LEU A 16 -8.89 -17.36 -7.91
CA LEU A 16 -8.19 -17.85 -6.71
C LEU A 16 -7.36 -19.10 -7.00
N ILE A 17 -7.92 -20.08 -7.72
CA ILE A 17 -7.20 -21.29 -8.13
C ILE A 17 -5.99 -20.91 -8.98
N PHE A 18 -6.15 -19.99 -9.94
CA PHE A 18 -5.08 -19.56 -10.81
C PHE A 18 -3.90 -18.93 -10.05
N VAL A 19 -4.19 -18.00 -9.11
CA VAL A 19 -3.15 -17.37 -8.27
C VAL A 19 -2.47 -18.40 -7.35
N LEU A 20 -3.23 -19.31 -6.76
CA LEU A 20 -2.68 -20.38 -5.92
C LEU A 20 -1.73 -21.30 -6.70
N LEU A 21 -2.07 -21.65 -7.95
CA LEU A 21 -1.21 -22.46 -8.81
C LEU A 21 0.13 -21.78 -9.11
N ILE A 22 0.12 -20.47 -9.39
CA ILE A 22 1.34 -19.67 -9.56
C ILE A 22 2.16 -19.68 -8.27
N GLY A 23 1.51 -19.44 -7.13
CA GLY A 23 2.14 -19.46 -5.80
C GLY A 23 2.86 -20.77 -5.51
N PHE A 24 2.17 -21.91 -5.70
CA PHE A 24 2.75 -23.24 -5.48
C PHE A 24 3.86 -23.60 -6.46
N TYR A 25 3.79 -23.13 -7.71
CA TYR A 25 4.85 -23.36 -8.69
C TYR A 25 6.16 -22.68 -8.28
N TYR A 26 6.10 -21.41 -7.85
CA TYR A 26 7.29 -20.67 -7.43
C TYR A 26 7.77 -21.02 -6.01
N ALA A 27 6.88 -21.45 -5.11
CA ALA A 27 7.25 -21.89 -3.76
C ALA A 27 8.28 -23.03 -3.77
N LYS A 28 8.24 -23.90 -4.80
CA LYS A 28 9.20 -25.00 -4.98
C LYS A 28 10.61 -24.54 -5.35
N LYS A 29 10.82 -23.27 -5.72
CA LYS A 29 12.12 -22.72 -6.13
C LYS A 29 12.89 -22.03 -5.00
N ASN A 30 12.35 -22.02 -3.77
CA ASN A 30 12.95 -21.30 -2.63
C ASN A 30 14.00 -22.14 -1.88
N GLU A 31 15.28 -21.99 -2.23
CA GLU A 31 16.38 -22.77 -1.65
C GLU A 31 17.13 -22.03 -0.53
N SER A 32 17.17 -20.70 -0.53
CA SER A 32 17.84 -19.86 0.47
C SER A 32 16.94 -18.78 1.12
N ALA A 33 17.46 -18.05 2.12
CA ALA A 33 16.77 -16.90 2.70
C ALA A 33 16.70 -15.71 1.71
N SER A 34 17.75 -15.51 0.90
CA SER A 34 17.77 -14.48 -0.16
C SER A 34 16.71 -14.76 -1.23
N ASP A 35 16.52 -16.03 -1.62
CA ASP A 35 15.44 -16.42 -2.55
C ASP A 35 14.06 -16.15 -1.94
N PHE A 36 13.91 -16.43 -0.65
CA PHE A 36 12.63 -16.28 0.03
C PHE A 36 12.23 -14.82 0.28
N TYR A 37 13.17 -13.94 0.64
CA TYR A 37 12.85 -12.55 1.02
C TYR A 37 13.15 -11.50 -0.06
N LEU A 38 14.05 -11.77 -1.01
CA LEU A 38 14.44 -10.84 -2.07
C LEU A 38 14.38 -11.47 -3.48
N GLY A 39 13.97 -12.73 -3.60
CA GLY A 39 13.90 -13.43 -4.89
C GLY A 39 15.25 -13.54 -5.59
N GLY A 40 16.35 -13.54 -4.84
CA GLY A 40 17.71 -13.64 -5.38
C GLY A 40 18.13 -12.46 -6.28
N ARG A 41 17.43 -11.31 -6.20
CA ARG A 41 17.62 -10.15 -7.08
C ARG A 41 17.46 -10.47 -8.58
N GLN A 42 16.43 -11.24 -8.93
CA GLN A 42 16.19 -11.70 -10.31
C GLN A 42 14.92 -11.09 -10.92
N LEU A 43 14.36 -10.02 -10.34
CA LEU A 43 13.15 -9.43 -10.90
C LEU A 43 13.46 -8.68 -12.20
N GLY A 44 12.77 -9.09 -13.28
CA GLY A 44 12.75 -8.32 -14.52
C GLY A 44 12.02 -6.97 -14.35
N PRO A 45 12.22 -6.01 -15.27
CA PRO A 45 11.74 -4.64 -15.10
C PRO A 45 10.21 -4.53 -15.00
N LEU A 46 9.46 -5.29 -15.80
CA LEU A 46 7.99 -5.26 -15.80
C LEU A 46 7.41 -5.86 -14.51
N VAL A 47 7.98 -6.97 -14.04
CA VAL A 47 7.56 -7.60 -12.77
C VAL A 47 7.89 -6.67 -11.61
N THR A 48 9.06 -6.02 -11.63
CA THR A 48 9.44 -5.04 -10.60
C THR A 48 8.43 -3.88 -10.55
N ALA A 49 8.08 -3.32 -11.71
CA ALA A 49 7.13 -2.22 -11.80
C ALA A 49 5.75 -2.63 -11.29
N MET A 50 5.15 -3.65 -11.89
CA MET A 50 3.78 -4.02 -11.56
C MET A 50 3.66 -4.64 -10.17
N SER A 51 4.69 -5.33 -9.65
CA SER A 51 4.68 -5.80 -8.27
C SER A 51 4.77 -4.66 -7.26
N ALA A 52 5.63 -3.67 -7.52
CA ALA A 52 5.69 -2.48 -6.68
C ALA A 52 4.32 -1.77 -6.65
N GLU A 53 3.73 -1.53 -7.82
CA GLU A 53 2.48 -0.78 -7.89
C GLU A 53 1.24 -1.60 -7.48
N ALA A 54 1.21 -2.92 -7.71
CA ALA A 54 0.08 -3.75 -7.24
C ALA A 54 0.12 -4.03 -5.73
N SER A 55 1.32 -4.01 -5.13
CA SER A 55 1.46 -4.08 -3.66
C SER A 55 1.19 -2.74 -2.98
N ASP A 56 1.33 -1.63 -3.70
CA ASP A 56 0.91 -0.29 -3.28
C ASP A 56 -0.61 -0.09 -3.40
N MET A 57 -1.15 -0.41 -4.59
CA MET A 57 -2.55 -0.27 -4.95
C MET A 57 -3.41 -1.37 -4.34
N SER A 58 -3.63 -1.27 -3.03
CA SER A 58 -4.47 -2.19 -2.27
C SER A 58 -5.97 -1.98 -2.53
N SER A 59 -6.81 -2.58 -1.69
CA SER A 59 -8.26 -2.31 -1.66
C SER A 59 -8.62 -0.82 -1.58
N TRP A 60 -7.73 0.05 -1.07
CA TRP A 60 -7.97 1.49 -1.08
C TRP A 60 -8.17 2.05 -2.50
N LEU A 61 -7.50 1.54 -3.53
CA LEU A 61 -7.65 2.02 -4.90
C LEU A 61 -9.04 1.69 -5.47
N LEU A 62 -9.52 0.46 -5.21
CA LEU A 62 -10.78 -0.04 -5.76
C LEU A 62 -12.00 0.23 -4.86
N MET A 63 -11.81 0.57 -3.60
CA MET A 63 -12.91 0.78 -2.65
C MET A 63 -12.82 2.16 -2.01
N GLY A 64 -11.67 2.51 -1.44
CA GLY A 64 -11.44 3.79 -0.75
C GLY A 64 -11.59 5.00 -1.66
N LEU A 65 -10.74 5.12 -2.68
CA LEU A 65 -10.69 6.27 -3.59
C LEU A 65 -12.03 6.52 -4.32
N PRO A 66 -12.71 5.50 -4.90
CA PRO A 66 -14.03 5.69 -5.50
C PRO A 66 -15.08 6.08 -4.45
N GLY A 67 -15.00 5.53 -3.23
CA GLY A 67 -15.92 5.86 -2.14
C GLY A 67 -15.79 7.31 -1.64
N VAL A 68 -14.57 7.86 -1.62
CA VAL A 68 -14.34 9.28 -1.32
C VAL A 68 -14.84 10.15 -2.47
N ALA A 69 -14.50 9.82 -3.71
CA ALA A 69 -14.97 10.54 -4.91
C ALA A 69 -16.51 10.59 -5.00
N TYR A 70 -17.17 9.48 -4.68
CA TYR A 70 -18.63 9.36 -4.59
C TYR A 70 -19.25 10.32 -3.54
N LEU A 71 -18.56 10.52 -2.41
CA LEU A 71 -19.06 11.34 -1.31
C LEU A 71 -18.86 12.83 -1.54
N CYS A 72 -17.65 13.24 -1.92
CA CYS A 72 -17.23 14.63 -1.86
C CYS A 72 -16.76 15.22 -3.20
N GLY A 73 -16.83 14.44 -4.28
CA GLY A 73 -16.39 14.86 -5.60
C GLY A 73 -14.87 14.84 -5.77
N SER A 74 -14.36 15.65 -6.69
CA SER A 74 -13.02 15.51 -7.24
C SER A 74 -11.88 16.04 -6.36
N ALA A 75 -12.05 17.14 -5.61
CA ALA A 75 -10.93 17.84 -4.99
C ALA A 75 -10.04 16.97 -4.09
N ASP A 76 -10.63 16.28 -3.10
CA ASP A 76 -9.88 15.50 -2.11
C ASP A 76 -9.08 14.35 -2.76
N VAL A 77 -9.77 13.56 -3.58
CA VAL A 77 -9.15 12.43 -4.30
C VAL A 77 -8.18 12.88 -5.39
N ALA A 78 -8.45 13.99 -6.09
CA ALA A 78 -7.56 14.47 -7.14
C ALA A 78 -6.24 14.98 -6.57
N TRP A 79 -6.26 15.79 -5.50
CA TRP A 79 -5.01 16.25 -4.86
C TRP A 79 -4.24 15.12 -4.19
N THR A 80 -4.95 14.17 -3.57
CA THR A 80 -4.33 12.94 -3.07
C THR A 80 -3.65 12.16 -4.20
N SER A 81 -4.35 11.91 -5.32
CA SER A 81 -3.83 11.18 -6.47
C SER A 81 -2.71 11.93 -7.21
N ILE A 82 -2.75 13.26 -7.28
CA ILE A 82 -1.65 14.07 -7.81
C ILE A 82 -0.41 13.93 -6.92
N GLY A 83 -0.58 14.04 -5.60
CA GLY A 83 0.48 13.81 -4.63
C GLY A 83 1.10 12.42 -4.79
N LEU A 84 0.25 11.38 -4.88
CA LEU A 84 0.69 10.01 -5.10
C LEU A 84 1.44 9.86 -6.43
N ALA A 85 0.90 10.32 -7.55
CA ALA A 85 1.54 10.22 -8.86
C ALA A 85 2.92 10.90 -8.88
N VAL A 86 3.04 12.08 -8.28
CA VAL A 86 4.32 12.78 -8.13
C VAL A 86 5.26 11.97 -7.23
N GLY A 87 4.77 11.50 -6.08
CA GLY A 87 5.52 10.67 -5.15
C GLY A 87 6.08 9.39 -5.79
N THR A 88 5.24 8.63 -6.49
CA THR A 88 5.62 7.43 -7.25
C THR A 88 6.75 7.78 -8.22
N TYR A 89 6.53 8.78 -9.07
CA TYR A 89 7.50 9.15 -10.11
C TYR A 89 8.85 9.57 -9.51
N LEU A 90 8.84 10.41 -8.47
CA LEU A 90 10.05 10.88 -7.81
C LEU A 90 10.76 9.77 -7.03
N ASN A 91 10.02 8.86 -6.39
CA ASN A 91 10.61 7.70 -5.71
C ASN A 91 11.36 6.80 -6.71
N TRP A 92 10.73 6.49 -7.85
CA TRP A 92 11.39 5.74 -8.92
C TRP A 92 12.56 6.50 -9.56
N LEU A 93 12.44 7.82 -9.74
CA LEU A 93 13.49 8.64 -10.35
C LEU A 93 14.73 8.76 -9.46
N PHE A 94 14.53 9.01 -8.17
CA PHE A 94 15.62 9.35 -7.26
C PHE A 94 16.07 8.15 -6.43
N VAL A 95 15.15 7.43 -5.80
CA VAL A 95 15.48 6.40 -4.79
C VAL A 95 15.85 5.07 -5.42
N ALA A 96 15.11 4.61 -6.43
CA ALA A 96 15.20 3.22 -6.89
C ALA A 96 16.63 2.78 -7.28
N LYS A 97 17.35 3.59 -8.09
CA LYS A 97 18.71 3.24 -8.54
C LYS A 97 19.72 3.29 -7.39
N ARG A 98 19.71 4.37 -6.60
CA ARG A 98 20.62 4.55 -5.45
C ARG A 98 20.43 3.44 -4.43
N LEU A 99 19.19 3.15 -4.05
CA LEU A 99 18.89 2.09 -3.08
C LEU A 99 19.34 0.71 -3.58
N ARG A 100 19.06 0.37 -4.84
CA ARG A 100 19.48 -0.91 -5.43
C ARG A 100 21.00 -1.09 -5.44
N ILE A 101 21.75 -0.05 -5.76
CA ILE A 101 23.22 -0.11 -5.77
C ILE A 101 23.75 -0.19 -4.34
N TYR A 102 23.26 0.65 -3.43
CA TYR A 102 23.78 0.71 -2.06
C TYR A 102 23.52 -0.60 -1.32
N THR A 103 22.30 -1.13 -1.39
CA THR A 103 21.97 -2.43 -0.77
C THR A 103 22.77 -3.60 -1.34
N ARG A 104 23.30 -3.48 -2.56
CA ARG A 104 24.24 -4.46 -3.13
C ARG A 104 25.64 -4.33 -2.54
N ILE A 105 26.13 -3.11 -2.34
CA ILE A 105 27.41 -2.84 -1.68
C ILE A 105 27.36 -3.35 -0.24
N THR A 106 26.28 -3.08 0.48
CA THR A 106 26.10 -3.45 1.89
C THR A 106 25.54 -4.87 2.10
N ASP A 107 25.39 -5.67 1.03
CA ASP A 107 24.78 -7.01 1.01
C ASP A 107 23.51 -7.14 1.88
N SER A 108 22.62 -6.14 1.78
CA SER A 108 21.42 -6.07 2.63
C SER A 108 20.19 -6.62 1.90
N PHE A 109 19.41 -7.44 2.61
CA PHE A 109 18.20 -8.09 2.08
C PHE A 109 16.90 -7.43 2.57
N THR A 110 16.96 -6.71 3.68
CA THR A 110 15.83 -5.96 4.23
C THR A 110 16.19 -4.48 4.40
N LEU A 111 15.17 -3.62 4.48
CA LEU A 111 15.39 -2.19 4.74
C LEU A 111 16.01 -1.95 6.14
N PRO A 112 15.59 -2.65 7.22
CA PRO A 112 16.28 -2.58 8.51
C PRO A 112 17.78 -2.97 8.45
N GLN A 113 18.12 -4.04 7.72
CA GLN A 113 19.52 -4.43 7.50
C GLN A 113 20.30 -3.35 6.76
N PHE A 114 19.69 -2.75 5.73
CA PHE A 114 20.30 -1.64 5.02
C PHE A 114 20.62 -0.47 5.96
N PHE A 115 19.69 -0.09 6.85
CA PHE A 115 19.99 0.97 7.83
C PHE A 115 21.13 0.57 8.77
N SER A 116 21.13 -0.63 9.33
CA SER A 116 22.21 -1.05 10.22
C SER A 116 23.55 -1.12 9.50
N ALA A 117 23.60 -1.66 8.28
CA ALA A 117 24.83 -1.72 7.49
C ALA A 117 25.30 -0.33 7.06
N ARG A 118 24.41 0.55 6.59
CA ARG A 118 24.71 1.93 6.18
C ARG A 118 25.35 2.77 7.27
N PHE A 119 25.09 2.47 8.54
CA PHE A 119 25.58 3.24 9.68
C PHE A 119 26.48 2.43 10.62
N HIS A 120 26.96 1.25 10.18
CA HIS A 120 27.88 0.39 10.94
C HIS A 120 27.36 0.10 12.36
N ASP A 121 26.05 -0.16 12.46
CA ASP A 121 25.36 -0.42 13.73
C ASP A 121 25.58 -1.87 14.17
N ASP A 122 26.73 -2.12 14.80
CA ASP A 122 27.13 -3.43 15.36
C ASP A 122 26.15 -3.95 16.42
N ARG A 123 25.39 -3.06 17.06
CA ARG A 123 24.42 -3.42 18.09
C ARG A 123 23.03 -3.73 17.53
N HIS A 124 22.83 -3.50 16.23
CA HIS A 124 21.59 -3.71 15.51
C HIS A 124 20.38 -2.96 16.13
N ILE A 125 20.62 -1.77 16.68
CA ILE A 125 19.60 -0.88 17.25
C ILE A 125 18.66 -0.36 16.15
N LEU A 126 19.21 0.14 15.04
CA LEU A 126 18.42 0.60 13.89
C LEU A 126 17.59 -0.54 13.32
N THR A 127 18.18 -1.74 13.22
CA THR A 127 17.49 -2.96 12.80
C THR A 127 16.28 -3.24 13.69
N ALA A 128 16.46 -3.23 15.02
CA ALA A 128 15.40 -3.52 15.98
C ALA A 128 14.26 -2.48 15.93
N PHE A 129 14.59 -1.19 15.93
CA PHE A 129 13.59 -0.12 15.89
C PHE A 129 12.85 -0.10 14.54
N ALA A 130 13.55 -0.25 13.42
CA ALA A 130 12.92 -0.32 12.11
C ALA A 130 12.00 -1.55 12.00
N ALA A 131 12.44 -2.72 12.45
CA ALA A 131 11.61 -3.92 12.47
C ALA A 131 10.37 -3.77 13.37
N ALA A 132 10.50 -3.11 14.53
CA ALA A 132 9.37 -2.82 15.41
C ALA A 132 8.34 -1.88 14.74
N ILE A 133 8.80 -0.82 14.09
CA ILE A 133 7.96 0.10 13.31
C ILE A 133 7.25 -0.64 12.18
N ILE A 134 7.95 -1.56 11.50
CA ILE A 134 7.37 -2.43 10.47
C ILE A 134 6.20 -3.24 11.01
N VAL A 135 6.38 -3.92 12.15
CA VAL A 135 5.30 -4.69 12.77
C VAL A 135 4.14 -3.78 13.19
N ILE A 136 4.43 -2.64 13.83
CA ILE A 136 3.42 -1.70 14.34
C ILE A 136 2.52 -1.19 13.22
N PHE A 137 3.07 -0.80 12.07
CA PHE A 137 2.29 -0.19 10.99
C PHE A 137 1.77 -1.19 9.95
N PHE A 138 2.37 -2.39 9.80
CA PHE A 138 1.77 -3.41 8.93
C PHE A 138 0.55 -4.10 9.55
N ILE A 139 0.40 -4.14 10.88
CA ILE A 139 -0.83 -4.67 11.50
C ILE A 139 -2.08 -3.90 11.05
N PRO A 140 -2.18 -2.57 11.24
CA PRO A 140 -3.35 -1.81 10.76
C PRO A 140 -3.44 -1.85 9.22
N TYR A 141 -2.32 -1.85 8.49
CA TYR A 141 -2.39 -1.93 7.02
C TYR A 141 -2.99 -3.27 6.55
N THR A 142 -2.58 -4.39 7.14
CA THR A 142 -3.19 -5.69 6.86
C THR A 142 -4.67 -5.70 7.26
N ALA A 143 -5.02 -5.02 8.36
CA ALA A 143 -6.40 -4.88 8.82
C ALA A 143 -7.30 -4.21 7.76
N SER A 144 -6.81 -3.20 7.02
CA SER A 144 -7.59 -2.56 5.96
C SER A 144 -7.94 -3.53 4.83
N GLY A 145 -7.03 -4.44 4.49
CA GLY A 145 -7.27 -5.51 3.53
C GLY A 145 -8.36 -6.47 4.00
N PHE A 146 -8.28 -6.92 5.25
CA PHE A 146 -9.30 -7.80 5.83
C PHE A 146 -10.67 -7.12 5.92
N ALA A 147 -10.70 -5.84 6.31
CA ALA A 147 -11.92 -5.05 6.32
C ALA A 147 -12.56 -4.95 4.93
N ALA A 148 -11.75 -4.76 3.88
CA ALA A 148 -12.22 -4.74 2.49
C ALA A 148 -12.84 -6.09 2.08
N CYS A 149 -12.22 -7.21 2.41
CA CYS A 149 -12.79 -8.54 2.16
C CYS A 149 -14.11 -8.77 2.93
N GLY A 150 -14.18 -8.33 4.19
CA GLY A 150 -15.42 -8.37 4.98
C GLY A 150 -16.55 -7.59 4.32
N LYS A 151 -16.28 -6.36 3.84
CA LYS A 151 -17.24 -5.54 3.09
C LYS A 151 -17.62 -6.18 1.75
N LEU A 152 -16.65 -6.73 1.02
CA LEU A 152 -16.85 -7.40 -0.26
C LEU A 152 -17.83 -8.57 -0.14
N PHE A 153 -17.49 -9.56 0.68
CA PHE A 153 -18.30 -10.77 0.80
C PHE A 153 -19.59 -10.55 1.59
N GLY A 154 -19.59 -9.61 2.54
CA GLY A 154 -20.82 -9.15 3.19
C GLY A 154 -21.80 -8.54 2.20
N SER A 155 -21.32 -7.66 1.30
CA SER A 155 -22.17 -7.05 0.27
C SER A 155 -22.57 -8.00 -0.87
N LEU A 156 -21.77 -9.04 -1.14
CA LEU A 156 -22.05 -9.99 -2.23
C LEU A 156 -23.00 -11.11 -1.81
N PHE A 157 -22.74 -11.74 -0.66
CA PHE A 157 -23.47 -12.92 -0.20
C PHE A 157 -24.50 -12.63 0.90
N GLY A 158 -24.57 -11.38 1.39
CA GLY A 158 -25.31 -11.09 2.63
C GLY A 158 -24.73 -11.81 3.84
N ALA A 159 -23.45 -12.24 3.75
CA ALA A 159 -22.77 -12.93 4.84
C ALA A 159 -22.50 -11.96 6.00
N ASP A 160 -22.43 -12.52 7.21
CA ASP A 160 -21.94 -11.77 8.36
C ASP A 160 -20.52 -11.24 8.09
N TYR A 161 -20.32 -9.94 8.35
CA TYR A 161 -19.08 -9.22 8.07
C TYR A 161 -17.86 -9.90 8.72
N MET A 162 -18.00 -10.30 9.98
CA MET A 162 -16.91 -10.90 10.75
C MET A 162 -16.54 -12.26 10.18
N THR A 163 -17.54 -13.08 9.87
CA THR A 163 -17.36 -14.41 9.26
C THR A 163 -16.68 -14.31 7.90
N ALA A 164 -17.17 -13.43 7.03
CA ALA A 164 -16.57 -13.13 5.72
C ALA A 164 -15.11 -12.70 5.83
N MET A 165 -14.82 -11.80 6.78
CA MET A 165 -13.47 -11.32 7.04
C MET A 165 -12.54 -12.45 7.52
N ILE A 166 -12.95 -13.25 8.50
CA ILE A 166 -12.15 -14.33 9.06
C ILE A 166 -11.81 -15.38 8.00
N ILE A 167 -12.79 -15.81 7.19
CA ILE A 167 -12.56 -16.76 6.10
C ILE A 167 -11.52 -16.20 5.12
N SER A 168 -11.66 -14.93 4.76
CA SER A 168 -10.73 -14.26 3.85
C SER A 168 -9.32 -14.17 4.44
N ALA A 169 -9.20 -13.82 5.73
CA ALA A 169 -7.92 -13.78 6.43
C ALA A 169 -7.25 -15.16 6.46
N VAL A 170 -7.99 -16.23 6.74
CA VAL A 170 -7.46 -17.61 6.72
C VAL A 170 -6.94 -17.98 5.34
N VAL A 171 -7.68 -17.68 4.28
CA VAL A 171 -7.24 -17.94 2.90
C VAL A 171 -5.97 -17.17 2.59
N ILE A 172 -5.93 -15.87 2.89
CA ILE A 172 -4.77 -15.00 2.61
C ILE A 172 -3.53 -15.49 3.33
N VAL A 173 -3.63 -15.69 4.65
CA VAL A 173 -2.52 -16.16 5.49
C VAL A 173 -1.98 -17.51 5.02
N SER A 174 -2.86 -18.42 4.59
CA SER A 174 -2.47 -19.78 4.19
C SER A 174 -1.56 -19.79 2.97
N TYR A 175 -1.84 -18.98 1.95
CA TYR A 175 -1.00 -18.95 0.74
C TYR A 175 0.23 -18.07 0.93
N THR A 176 0.13 -16.96 1.65
CA THR A 176 1.27 -16.09 1.99
C THR A 176 2.34 -16.83 2.80
N ALA A 177 1.93 -17.68 3.74
CA ALA A 177 2.87 -18.50 4.50
C ALA A 177 3.61 -19.56 3.64
N ALA A 178 3.15 -19.80 2.41
CA ALA A 178 3.69 -20.78 1.48
C ALA A 178 4.49 -20.13 0.32
N GLY A 179 4.08 -18.96 -0.17
CA GLY A 179 4.70 -18.24 -1.28
C GLY A 179 5.81 -17.28 -0.82
N GLY A 180 7.04 -17.47 -1.32
CA GLY A 180 8.13 -16.52 -1.08
C GLY A 180 8.04 -15.27 -1.96
N PHE A 181 9.00 -14.35 -1.84
CA PHE A 181 9.02 -13.05 -2.52
C PHE A 181 8.86 -13.12 -4.05
N LEU A 182 9.48 -14.10 -4.72
CA LEU A 182 9.35 -14.28 -6.17
C LEU A 182 7.95 -14.74 -6.59
N ALA A 183 7.32 -15.59 -5.76
CA ALA A 183 5.94 -16.02 -5.98
C ALA A 183 5.00 -14.82 -5.87
N ALA A 184 5.12 -14.06 -4.77
CA ALA A 184 4.39 -12.82 -4.52
C ALA A 184 4.53 -11.83 -5.69
N SER A 185 5.78 -11.54 -6.10
CA SER A 185 6.04 -10.57 -7.18
C SER A 185 5.44 -10.99 -8.52
N THR A 186 5.43 -12.30 -8.81
CA THR A 186 4.84 -12.82 -10.05
C THR A 186 3.31 -12.81 -10.00
N THR A 187 2.72 -13.16 -8.86
CA THR A 187 1.26 -13.05 -8.67
C THR A 187 0.81 -11.61 -8.74
N ASP A 188 1.57 -10.67 -8.17
CA ASP A 188 1.27 -9.24 -8.23
C ASP A 188 1.22 -8.73 -9.68
N PHE A 189 2.20 -9.13 -10.52
CA PHE A 189 2.20 -8.77 -11.94
C PHE A 189 0.92 -9.23 -12.64
N VAL A 190 0.49 -10.48 -12.41
CA VAL A 190 -0.76 -11.02 -12.97
C VAL A 190 -1.99 -10.30 -12.40
N GLN A 191 -2.03 -10.06 -11.09
CA GLN A 191 -3.11 -9.39 -10.39
C GLN A 191 -3.31 -7.96 -10.89
N SER A 192 -2.23 -7.25 -11.18
CA SER A 192 -2.29 -5.89 -11.75
C SER A 192 -3.00 -5.85 -13.11
N ILE A 193 -2.83 -6.88 -13.94
CA ILE A 193 -3.50 -7.00 -15.23
C ILE A 193 -5.01 -7.20 -15.01
N ILE A 194 -5.37 -8.12 -14.10
CA ILE A 194 -6.76 -8.38 -13.71
C ILE A 194 -7.44 -7.10 -13.20
N MET A 195 -6.78 -6.37 -12.30
CA MET A 195 -7.25 -5.09 -11.77
C MET A 195 -7.47 -4.06 -12.88
N THR A 196 -6.55 -3.96 -13.84
CA THR A 196 -6.65 -3.02 -14.96
C THR A 196 -7.90 -3.28 -15.81
N PHE A 197 -8.13 -4.53 -16.18
CA PHE A 197 -9.33 -4.91 -16.94
C PHE A 197 -10.60 -4.72 -16.13
N ALA A 198 -10.59 -5.07 -14.83
CA ALA A 198 -11.70 -4.84 -13.92
C ALA A 198 -12.10 -3.36 -13.87
N LEU A 199 -11.14 -2.47 -13.64
CA LEU A 199 -11.37 -1.02 -13.56
C LEU A 199 -11.93 -0.46 -14.88
N LEU A 200 -11.33 -0.80 -16.01
CA LEU A 200 -11.79 -0.35 -17.33
C LEU A 200 -13.20 -0.87 -17.64
N PHE A 201 -13.46 -2.15 -17.37
CA PHE A 201 -14.76 -2.76 -17.62
C PHE A 201 -15.88 -2.08 -16.81
N VAL A 202 -15.67 -1.88 -15.50
CA VAL A 202 -16.66 -1.20 -14.63
C VAL A 202 -16.93 0.19 -15.13
N LEU A 203 -15.89 0.99 -15.38
CA LEU A 203 -16.06 2.38 -15.76
C LEU A 203 -16.84 2.51 -17.07
N VAL A 204 -16.44 1.76 -18.10
CA VAL A 204 -17.09 1.84 -19.42
C VAL A 204 -18.55 1.42 -19.31
N TYR A 205 -18.84 0.28 -18.68
CA TYR A 205 -20.20 -0.24 -18.63
C TYR A 205 -21.11 0.59 -17.73
N SER A 206 -20.64 1.02 -16.55
CA SER A 206 -21.44 1.88 -15.67
C SER A 206 -21.77 3.22 -16.32
N THR A 207 -20.83 3.80 -17.09
CA THR A 207 -21.06 5.04 -17.83
C THR A 207 -22.13 4.88 -18.91
N THR A 208 -22.16 3.74 -19.63
CA THR A 208 -23.19 3.50 -20.65
C THR A 208 -24.56 3.24 -20.02
N MET A 209 -24.63 2.61 -18.84
CA MET A 209 -25.89 2.37 -18.13
C MET A 209 -26.62 3.66 -17.73
N VAL A 210 -25.89 4.73 -17.43
CA VAL A 210 -26.48 6.03 -17.05
C VAL A 210 -26.74 6.96 -18.24
N GLY A 211 -26.52 6.50 -19.48
CA GLY A 211 -26.75 7.28 -20.69
C GLY A 211 -25.52 8.00 -21.27
N GLY A 212 -24.31 7.66 -20.81
CA GLY A 212 -23.05 8.17 -21.34
C GLY A 212 -22.39 9.26 -20.49
N ILE A 213 -21.28 9.79 -20.99
CA ILE A 213 -20.45 10.77 -20.27
C ILE A 213 -21.21 12.07 -20.00
N ASP A 214 -22.07 12.50 -20.93
CA ASP A 214 -22.83 13.74 -20.76
C ASP A 214 -23.76 13.68 -19.55
N ALA A 215 -24.47 12.55 -19.35
CA ALA A 215 -25.33 12.35 -18.18
C ALA A 215 -24.54 12.38 -16.86
N VAL A 216 -23.33 11.82 -16.85
CA VAL A 216 -22.43 11.85 -15.69
C VAL A 216 -21.99 13.28 -15.39
N LEU A 217 -21.58 14.03 -16.42
CA LEU A 217 -21.13 15.41 -16.27
C LEU A 217 -22.28 16.34 -15.84
N ASP A 218 -23.48 16.15 -16.37
CA ASP A 218 -24.65 16.95 -16.02
C ASP A 218 -25.07 16.72 -14.57
N ASN A 219 -25.11 15.46 -14.13
CA ASN A 219 -25.37 15.13 -12.72
C ASN A 219 -24.28 15.71 -11.80
N ALA A 220 -23.00 15.55 -12.15
CA ALA A 220 -21.90 16.06 -11.35
C ALA A 220 -21.87 17.60 -11.28
N ARG A 221 -22.22 18.30 -12.36
CA ARG A 221 -22.32 19.78 -12.39
C ARG A 221 -23.50 20.32 -11.59
N ALA A 222 -24.56 19.52 -11.42
CA ALA A 222 -25.69 19.89 -10.56
C ALA A 222 -25.32 19.90 -9.07
N LEU A 223 -24.23 19.23 -8.69
CA LEU A 223 -23.72 19.19 -7.32
C LEU A 223 -22.68 20.31 -7.08
N PRO A 224 -22.92 21.25 -6.15
CA PRO A 224 -22.02 22.37 -5.91
C PRO A 224 -20.58 21.94 -5.58
N GLY A 225 -19.60 22.44 -6.33
CA GLY A 225 -18.17 22.16 -6.10
C GLY A 225 -17.74 20.72 -6.41
N TYR A 226 -18.61 19.84 -6.90
CA TYR A 226 -18.33 18.41 -7.01
C TYR A 226 -17.22 18.07 -8.03
N LEU A 227 -17.11 18.84 -9.12
CA LEU A 227 -16.00 18.70 -10.09
C LEU A 227 -14.87 19.70 -9.86
N SER A 228 -14.96 20.54 -8.83
CA SER A 228 -13.94 21.55 -8.54
C SER A 228 -12.68 20.91 -7.97
N LEU A 229 -11.53 21.56 -8.19
CA LEU A 229 -10.28 21.24 -7.50
C LEU A 229 -10.02 22.19 -6.33
N THR A 230 -10.74 23.29 -6.23
CA THR A 230 -10.57 24.31 -5.17
C THR A 230 -11.75 24.36 -4.21
N GLU A 231 -12.76 23.51 -4.42
CA GLU A 231 -13.91 23.34 -3.55
C GLU A 231 -14.25 21.85 -3.48
N THR A 232 -14.81 21.40 -2.36
CA THR A 232 -15.30 20.05 -2.18
C THR A 232 -16.79 20.08 -1.86
N TYR A 233 -17.52 19.06 -2.31
CA TYR A 233 -18.93 18.93 -2.00
C TYR A 233 -19.12 18.37 -0.57
N SER A 234 -19.88 19.10 0.24
CA SER A 234 -20.25 18.67 1.59
C SER A 234 -21.63 18.01 1.58
N VAL A 235 -21.67 16.70 1.82
CA VAL A 235 -22.93 15.94 1.96
C VAL A 235 -23.80 16.49 3.09
N LYS A 236 -23.20 17.00 4.18
CA LYS A 236 -23.95 17.49 5.35
C LYS A 236 -24.67 18.81 5.10
N THR A 237 -24.07 19.70 4.33
CA THR A 237 -24.60 21.05 4.08
C THR A 237 -25.18 21.20 2.68
N HIS A 238 -25.06 20.17 1.83
CA HIS A 238 -25.43 20.20 0.41
C HIS A 238 -24.86 21.41 -0.34
N SER A 239 -23.62 21.77 -0.02
CA SER A 239 -22.97 22.99 -0.50
C SER A 239 -21.50 22.74 -0.85
N ALA A 240 -20.94 23.64 -1.66
CA ALA A 240 -19.50 23.71 -1.88
C ALA A 240 -18.79 24.25 -0.63
N VAL A 241 -17.67 23.65 -0.27
CA VAL A 241 -16.79 24.10 0.82
C VAL A 241 -15.40 24.38 0.23
N PRO A 242 -14.77 25.53 0.54
CA PRO A 242 -13.44 25.85 0.02
C PRO A 242 -12.40 24.78 0.39
N TYR A 243 -11.64 24.35 -0.61
CA TYR A 243 -10.52 23.42 -0.47
C TYR A 243 -9.23 24.24 -0.34
N THR A 244 -8.87 24.54 0.91
CA THR A 244 -7.79 25.50 1.22
C THR A 244 -6.42 25.02 0.75
N LEU A 245 -5.47 25.93 0.55
CA LEU A 245 -4.08 25.58 0.21
C LEU A 245 -3.47 24.62 1.24
N LEU A 246 -3.76 24.80 2.52
CA LEU A 246 -3.30 23.90 3.58
C LEU A 246 -3.85 22.48 3.38
N THR A 247 -5.14 22.35 3.03
CA THR A 247 -5.76 21.06 2.73
C THR A 247 -5.14 20.42 1.50
N ILE A 248 -4.87 21.19 0.44
CA ILE A 248 -4.17 20.72 -0.77
C ILE A 248 -2.82 20.12 -0.42
N VAL A 249 -1.96 20.89 0.25
CA VAL A 249 -0.61 20.45 0.64
C VAL A 249 -0.68 19.25 1.58
N SER A 250 -1.64 19.25 2.51
CA SER A 250 -1.89 18.14 3.41
C SER A 250 -2.26 16.85 2.67
N THR A 251 -3.15 16.90 1.67
CA THR A 251 -3.54 15.70 0.91
C THR A 251 -2.47 15.25 -0.07
N MET A 252 -1.75 16.19 -0.68
CA MET A 252 -0.60 15.87 -1.53
C MET A 252 0.53 15.17 -0.76
N ALA A 253 0.60 15.35 0.56
CA ALA A 253 1.60 14.70 1.41
C ALA A 253 1.54 13.17 1.39
N TRP A 254 0.45 12.54 0.91
CA TRP A 254 0.44 11.11 0.59
C TRP A 254 1.63 10.70 -0.30
N GLY A 255 2.04 11.57 -1.23
CA GLY A 255 3.22 11.33 -2.06
C GLY A 255 4.53 11.12 -1.28
N LEU A 256 4.65 11.69 -0.08
CA LEU A 256 5.82 11.53 0.79
C LEU A 256 5.94 10.10 1.35
N GLY A 257 4.86 9.33 1.39
CA GLY A 257 4.88 7.98 1.93
C GLY A 257 5.68 6.99 1.08
N TYR A 258 5.76 7.20 -0.24
CA TYR A 258 6.50 6.32 -1.15
C TYR A 258 7.96 6.10 -0.75
N PHE A 259 8.59 7.14 -0.20
CA PHE A 259 9.99 7.09 0.24
C PHE A 259 10.20 6.21 1.47
N GLY A 260 9.12 5.83 2.18
CA GLY A 260 9.19 5.05 3.41
C GLY A 260 8.61 3.64 3.33
N MET A 261 7.94 3.23 2.24
CA MET A 261 7.22 1.94 2.19
C MET A 261 8.18 0.74 2.05
N PRO A 262 8.38 -0.09 3.09
CA PRO A 262 9.38 -1.17 3.03
C PRO A 262 9.03 -2.21 1.94
N HIS A 263 7.76 -2.55 1.82
CA HIS A 263 7.29 -3.51 0.82
C HIS A 263 7.51 -3.00 -0.61
N ILE A 264 7.32 -1.71 -0.90
CA ILE A 264 7.62 -1.13 -2.22
C ILE A 264 9.13 -1.07 -2.46
N LEU A 265 9.90 -0.53 -1.50
CA LEU A 265 11.34 -0.35 -1.61
C LEU A 265 12.11 -1.67 -1.81
N LEU A 266 11.61 -2.77 -1.23
CA LEU A 266 12.15 -4.11 -1.47
C LEU A 266 12.12 -4.52 -2.95
N ARG A 267 11.15 -4.05 -3.75
CA ARG A 267 11.14 -4.33 -5.20
C ARG A 267 12.29 -3.64 -5.91
N PHE A 268 12.64 -2.42 -5.51
CA PHE A 268 13.81 -1.73 -6.07
C PHE A 268 15.09 -2.49 -5.76
N MET A 269 15.23 -3.02 -4.54
CA MET A 269 16.36 -3.84 -4.12
C MET A 269 16.46 -5.18 -4.88
N ALA A 270 15.32 -5.70 -5.37
CA ALA A 270 15.22 -7.02 -5.99
C ALA A 270 15.35 -7.03 -7.53
N ILE A 271 15.44 -5.86 -8.19
CA ILE A 271 15.61 -5.82 -9.65
C ILE A 271 16.95 -6.43 -10.07
N GLU A 272 16.95 -7.18 -11.18
CA GLU A 272 18.15 -7.84 -11.72
C GLU A 272 19.22 -6.83 -12.18
N ASP A 273 18.79 -5.77 -12.87
CA ASP A 273 19.65 -4.82 -13.56
C ASP A 273 19.14 -3.40 -13.29
N GLU A 274 19.91 -2.65 -12.51
CA GLU A 274 19.64 -1.26 -12.17
C GLU A 274 19.50 -0.34 -13.40
N ASN A 275 20.07 -0.70 -14.55
CA ASN A 275 19.96 0.09 -15.78
C ASN A 275 18.56 0.00 -16.42
N LYS A 276 17.79 -1.04 -16.09
CA LYS A 276 16.41 -1.21 -16.59
C LYS A 276 15.36 -0.48 -15.76
N LEU A 277 15.74 0.18 -14.67
CA LEU A 277 14.82 0.92 -13.79
C LEU A 277 14.05 2.03 -14.51
N ALA A 278 14.59 2.61 -15.59
CA ALA A 278 13.88 3.60 -16.39
C ALA A 278 12.62 3.03 -17.07
N VAL A 279 12.66 1.76 -17.49
CA VAL A 279 11.49 1.06 -18.03
C VAL A 279 10.47 0.85 -16.92
N SER A 280 10.94 0.34 -15.77
CA SER A 280 10.07 0.07 -14.62
C SER A 280 9.35 1.34 -14.16
N ARG A 281 10.08 2.45 -14.02
CA ARG A 281 9.53 3.77 -13.68
C ARG A 281 8.41 4.21 -14.60
N ARG A 282 8.63 4.12 -15.93
CA ARG A 282 7.63 4.58 -16.92
C ARG A 282 6.36 3.75 -16.84
N VAL A 283 6.51 2.43 -16.78
CA VAL A 283 5.37 1.49 -16.67
C VAL A 283 4.59 1.75 -15.38
N ALA A 284 5.28 1.80 -14.25
CA ALA A 284 4.70 2.07 -12.94
C ALA A 284 3.94 3.41 -12.92
N SER A 285 4.62 4.49 -13.28
CA SER A 285 4.04 5.85 -13.18
C SER A 285 2.82 6.02 -14.09
N VAL A 286 2.87 5.49 -15.32
CA VAL A 286 1.74 5.55 -16.25
C VAL A 286 0.57 4.74 -15.73
N TRP A 287 0.83 3.53 -15.23
CA TRP A 287 -0.22 2.66 -14.71
C TRP A 287 -0.93 3.28 -13.50
N VAL A 288 -0.17 3.81 -12.53
CA VAL A 288 -0.70 4.46 -11.33
C VAL A 288 -1.63 5.62 -11.68
N VAL A 289 -1.22 6.50 -12.59
CA VAL A 289 -2.03 7.66 -13.01
C VAL A 289 -3.33 7.20 -13.66
N ILE A 290 -3.27 6.22 -14.57
CA ILE A 290 -4.46 5.69 -15.26
C ILE A 290 -5.39 5.00 -14.25
N ALA A 291 -4.86 4.16 -13.37
CA ALA A 291 -5.65 3.41 -12.41
C ALA A 291 -6.37 4.32 -11.42
N MET A 292 -5.69 5.33 -10.86
CA MET A 292 -6.30 6.32 -9.96
C MET A 292 -7.34 7.17 -10.67
N PHE A 293 -7.06 7.64 -11.90
CA PHE A 293 -8.05 8.39 -12.69
C PHE A 293 -9.33 7.57 -12.90
N ILE A 294 -9.20 6.31 -13.29
CA ILE A 294 -10.35 5.42 -13.49
C ILE A 294 -11.10 5.20 -12.17
N ALA A 295 -10.40 4.96 -11.06
CA ALA A 295 -11.03 4.79 -9.76
C ALA A 295 -11.85 6.02 -9.31
N ILE A 296 -11.31 7.23 -9.50
CA ILE A 296 -12.05 8.48 -9.24
C ILE A 296 -13.29 8.57 -10.13
N ALA A 297 -13.13 8.31 -11.44
CA ALA A 297 -14.22 8.35 -12.38
C ALA A 297 -15.33 7.35 -12.02
N ILE A 298 -14.99 6.14 -11.55
CA ILE A 298 -15.98 5.15 -11.08
C ILE A 298 -16.77 5.70 -9.89
N GLY A 299 -16.14 6.41 -8.96
CA GLY A 299 -16.85 7.05 -7.84
C GLY A 299 -17.85 8.11 -8.30
N ILE A 300 -17.44 8.96 -9.26
CA ILE A 300 -18.31 9.98 -9.87
C ILE A 300 -19.48 9.34 -10.61
N VAL A 301 -19.22 8.34 -11.46
CA VAL A 301 -20.27 7.60 -12.17
C VAL A 301 -21.19 6.88 -11.19
N GLY A 302 -20.63 6.31 -10.11
CA GLY A 302 -21.40 5.68 -9.04
C GLY A 302 -22.39 6.64 -8.39
N LYS A 303 -22.01 7.91 -8.20
CA LYS A 303 -22.92 8.94 -7.69
C LYS A 303 -24.07 9.20 -8.65
N THR A 304 -23.78 9.30 -9.95
CA THR A 304 -24.82 9.41 -10.99
C THR A 304 -25.74 8.20 -11.02
N MET A 305 -25.21 6.98 -10.88
CA MET A 305 -26.02 5.76 -10.80
C MET A 305 -26.93 5.76 -9.57
N THR A 306 -26.46 6.27 -8.43
CA THR A 306 -27.30 6.43 -7.24
C THR A 306 -28.44 7.43 -7.50
N ASP A 307 -28.12 8.59 -8.06
CA ASP A 307 -29.12 9.64 -8.28
C ASP A 307 -30.13 9.26 -9.37
N ALA A 308 -29.73 8.41 -10.31
CA ALA A 308 -30.61 7.77 -11.30
C ALA A 308 -31.44 6.60 -10.75
N GLY A 309 -31.23 6.21 -9.48
CA GLY A 309 -31.97 5.12 -8.83
C GLY A 309 -31.52 3.70 -9.23
N LEU A 310 -30.38 3.55 -9.92
CA LEU A 310 -29.83 2.25 -10.34
C LEU A 310 -29.04 1.55 -9.22
N VAL A 311 -28.44 2.35 -8.33
CA VAL A 311 -27.68 1.88 -7.18
C VAL A 311 -28.26 2.52 -5.92
N LYS A 312 -28.35 1.76 -4.83
CA LYS A 312 -28.81 2.30 -3.54
C LYS A 312 -27.94 3.48 -3.09
N ASN A 313 -28.54 4.44 -2.39
CA ASN A 313 -27.78 5.51 -1.76
C ASN A 313 -26.84 4.95 -0.68
N LEU A 314 -25.57 5.33 -0.73
CA LEU A 314 -24.54 4.88 0.20
C LEU A 314 -24.11 6.05 1.09
N THR A 315 -24.01 5.80 2.39
CA THR A 315 -23.48 6.75 3.35
C THR A 315 -22.32 6.12 4.13
N ASP A 316 -21.58 6.98 4.83
CA ASP A 316 -20.57 6.55 5.80
C ASP A 316 -19.54 5.58 5.19
N ALA A 317 -19.13 4.54 5.91
CA ALA A 317 -18.17 3.54 5.43
C ALA A 317 -18.71 2.64 4.31
N ASN A 318 -20.02 2.68 4.01
CA ASN A 318 -20.61 1.90 2.93
C ASN A 318 -20.33 2.47 1.55
N THR A 319 -19.91 3.74 1.45
CA THR A 319 -19.53 4.35 0.15
C THR A 319 -18.33 3.65 -0.47
N GLU A 320 -17.45 3.06 0.34
CA GLU A 320 -16.35 2.21 -0.13
C GLU A 320 -16.84 0.93 -0.82
N THR A 321 -18.14 0.61 -0.75
CA THR A 321 -18.74 -0.52 -1.49
C THR A 321 -19.29 -0.12 -2.86
N ILE A 322 -19.13 1.12 -3.30
CA ILE A 322 -19.74 1.61 -4.55
C ILE A 322 -19.37 0.74 -5.77
N ILE A 323 -18.10 0.35 -5.91
CA ILE A 323 -17.68 -0.56 -7.01
C ILE A 323 -18.39 -1.92 -6.92
N ILE A 324 -18.60 -2.45 -5.71
CA ILE A 324 -19.30 -3.72 -5.49
C ILE A 324 -20.78 -3.57 -5.89
N GLN A 325 -21.43 -2.46 -5.51
CA GLN A 325 -22.81 -2.21 -5.90
C GLN A 325 -22.95 -2.08 -7.41
N ILE A 326 -22.05 -1.34 -8.06
CA ILE A 326 -22.03 -1.22 -9.52
C ILE A 326 -21.85 -2.61 -10.15
N ALA A 327 -20.89 -3.41 -9.69
CA ALA A 327 -20.67 -4.76 -10.21
C ALA A 327 -21.92 -5.64 -10.06
N ASN A 328 -22.62 -5.57 -8.91
CA ASN A 328 -23.87 -6.28 -8.71
C ASN A 328 -24.95 -5.83 -9.70
N THR A 329 -25.13 -4.53 -9.91
CA THR A 329 -26.06 -3.97 -10.90
C THR A 329 -25.69 -4.40 -12.33
N ILE A 330 -24.40 -4.47 -12.67
CA ILE A 330 -23.93 -4.97 -13.97
C ILE A 330 -24.32 -6.44 -14.14
N ALA A 331 -24.12 -7.28 -13.12
CA ALA A 331 -24.38 -8.72 -13.17
C ALA A 331 -25.84 -9.08 -13.48
N GLU A 332 -26.79 -8.18 -13.23
CA GLU A 332 -28.20 -8.39 -13.54
C GLU A 332 -28.48 -8.42 -15.05
N ASN A 333 -27.58 -7.91 -15.88
CA ASN A 333 -27.74 -7.76 -17.32
C ASN A 333 -27.33 -9.00 -18.14
N GLY A 334 -27.20 -10.18 -17.51
CA GLY A 334 -26.95 -11.45 -18.19
C GLY A 334 -25.65 -12.14 -17.79
N ALA A 335 -25.46 -13.37 -18.26
CA ALA A 335 -24.35 -14.23 -17.85
C ALA A 335 -22.97 -13.64 -18.15
N LEU A 336 -22.78 -13.05 -19.34
CA LEU A 336 -21.50 -12.43 -19.72
C LEU A 336 -21.17 -11.24 -18.80
N MET A 337 -22.17 -10.45 -18.45
CA MET A 337 -22.02 -9.29 -17.57
C MET A 337 -21.78 -9.74 -16.13
N ALA A 338 -22.38 -10.84 -15.69
CA ALA A 338 -22.08 -11.46 -14.40
C ALA A 338 -20.65 -12.01 -14.31
N ILE A 339 -20.10 -12.55 -15.39
CA ILE A 339 -18.67 -12.91 -15.47
C ILE A 339 -17.80 -11.66 -15.37
N GLY A 340 -18.16 -10.58 -16.08
CA GLY A 340 -17.50 -9.29 -15.97
C GLY A 340 -17.54 -8.72 -14.55
N ALA A 341 -18.69 -8.74 -13.89
CA ALA A 341 -18.82 -8.39 -12.49
C ALA A 341 -17.96 -9.28 -11.58
N GLY A 342 -17.92 -10.59 -11.83
CA GLY A 342 -17.03 -11.52 -11.14
C GLY A 342 -15.56 -11.15 -11.29
N LEU A 343 -15.12 -10.68 -12.47
CA LEU A 343 -13.76 -10.20 -12.71
C LEU A 343 -13.45 -8.94 -11.89
N VAL A 344 -14.44 -8.07 -11.71
CA VAL A 344 -14.31 -6.84 -10.90
C VAL A 344 -14.10 -7.17 -9.44
N LEU A 345 -14.93 -8.06 -8.91
CA LEU A 345 -14.83 -8.53 -7.53
C LEU A 345 -13.53 -9.31 -7.31
N ALA A 346 -13.10 -10.09 -8.31
CA ALA A 346 -11.78 -10.70 -8.33
C ALA A 346 -10.65 -9.66 -8.35
N GLY A 347 -10.82 -8.52 -9.03
CA GLY A 347 -9.88 -7.39 -9.00
C GLY A 347 -9.75 -6.75 -7.61
N ILE A 348 -10.86 -6.61 -6.87
CA ILE A 348 -10.83 -6.17 -5.46
C ILE A 348 -10.05 -7.18 -4.61
N LEU A 349 -10.32 -8.48 -4.76
CA LEU A 349 -9.55 -9.52 -4.07
C LEU A 349 -8.06 -9.49 -4.47
N ALA A 350 -7.76 -9.33 -5.75
CA ALA A 350 -6.41 -9.23 -6.28
C ALA A 350 -5.61 -8.12 -5.62
N SER A 351 -6.15 -6.90 -5.60
CA SER A 351 -5.51 -5.75 -4.94
C SER A 351 -5.28 -5.97 -3.43
N THR A 352 -6.22 -6.63 -2.77
CA THR A 352 -6.16 -6.89 -1.33
C THR A 352 -5.10 -7.95 -1.03
N MET A 353 -5.08 -9.01 -1.83
CA MET A 353 -4.19 -10.16 -1.70
C MET A 353 -2.74 -9.78 -2.00
N SER A 354 -2.46 -9.09 -3.10
CA SER A 354 -1.11 -8.62 -3.46
C SER A 354 -0.48 -7.79 -2.34
N THR A 355 -1.27 -6.88 -1.79
CA THR A 355 -0.83 -5.97 -0.72
C THR A 355 -0.61 -6.72 0.58
N ALA A 356 -1.60 -7.48 1.05
CA ALA A 356 -1.51 -8.20 2.32
C ALA A 356 -0.36 -9.21 2.30
N ASP A 357 -0.15 -9.92 1.19
CA ASP A 357 0.96 -10.84 1.01
C ASP A 357 2.32 -10.14 1.17
N SER A 358 2.50 -9.03 0.47
CA SER A 358 3.71 -8.21 0.50
C SER A 358 4.04 -7.67 1.89
N GLN A 359 3.02 -7.24 2.62
CA GLN A 359 3.16 -6.68 3.96
C GLN A 359 3.46 -7.76 4.99
N LEU A 360 2.72 -8.88 4.94
CA LEU A 360 2.94 -10.02 5.81
C LEU A 360 4.32 -10.64 5.58
N LEU A 361 4.78 -10.73 4.34
CA LEU A 361 6.13 -11.21 4.02
C LEU A 361 7.23 -10.26 4.53
N ALA A 362 7.05 -8.95 4.35
CA ALA A 362 7.98 -7.94 4.86
C ALA A 362 7.99 -7.87 6.40
N ALA A 363 6.85 -8.07 7.06
CA ALA A 363 6.78 -8.18 8.51
C ALA A 363 7.43 -9.47 9.01
N ALA A 364 7.19 -10.58 8.32
CA ALA A 364 7.78 -11.86 8.64
C ALA A 364 9.31 -11.84 8.49
N SER A 365 9.84 -11.18 7.45
CA SER A 365 11.28 -10.96 7.30
C SER A 365 11.83 -10.09 8.43
N SER A 366 11.13 -9.01 8.77
CA SER A 366 11.52 -8.12 9.87
C SER A 366 11.59 -8.84 11.22
N VAL A 367 10.65 -9.73 11.53
CA VAL A 367 10.75 -10.48 12.80
C VAL A 367 11.81 -11.58 12.73
N SER A 368 11.83 -12.37 11.66
CA SER A 368 12.71 -13.55 11.60
C SER A 368 14.18 -13.20 11.35
N GLN A 369 14.45 -12.30 10.40
CA GLN A 369 15.80 -11.90 10.01
C GLN A 369 16.30 -10.71 10.84
N ASP A 370 15.46 -9.71 11.10
CA ASP A 370 15.96 -8.47 11.68
C ASP A 370 15.93 -8.52 13.22
N ILE A 371 14.80 -8.93 13.82
CA ILE A 371 14.70 -9.06 15.28
C ILE A 371 15.39 -10.33 15.77
N LEU A 372 14.99 -11.52 15.31
CA LEU A 372 15.45 -12.77 15.91
C LEU A 372 16.88 -13.12 15.50
N GLN A 373 17.21 -13.05 14.21
CA GLN A 373 18.56 -13.33 13.73
C GLN A 373 19.50 -12.14 13.99
N GLY A 374 19.13 -10.97 13.48
CA GLY A 374 19.95 -9.76 13.49
C GLY A 374 20.08 -9.08 14.85
N THR A 375 19.06 -9.09 15.71
CA THR A 375 19.15 -8.41 17.01
C THR A 375 19.40 -9.39 18.15
N VAL A 376 18.50 -10.35 18.34
CA VAL A 376 18.53 -11.25 19.51
C VAL A 376 19.70 -12.21 19.42
N ARG A 377 19.91 -12.87 18.28
CA ARG A 377 20.99 -13.85 18.14
C ARG A 377 22.34 -13.24 17.88
N ALA A 378 22.46 -12.15 17.12
CA ALA A 378 23.75 -11.48 16.95
C ALA A 378 24.31 -10.94 18.28
N ASN A 379 23.43 -10.42 19.16
CA ASN A 379 23.82 -9.96 20.50
C ASN A 379 23.87 -11.08 21.57
N SER A 380 23.67 -12.34 21.18
CA SER A 380 23.81 -13.51 22.07
C SER A 380 24.97 -14.39 21.57
N ASP A 381 25.72 -15.06 22.45
CA ASP A 381 26.67 -16.12 22.04
C ASP A 381 25.97 -17.40 21.47
N LYS A 382 24.73 -17.27 21.00
CA LYS A 382 23.89 -18.36 20.51
C LYS A 382 24.09 -18.53 19.00
N LYS A 383 24.18 -19.79 18.55
CA LYS A 383 24.25 -20.14 17.13
C LYS A 383 23.14 -19.47 16.31
N ALA A 384 23.41 -19.10 15.07
CA ALA A 384 22.44 -18.58 14.11
C ALA A 384 21.20 -19.50 13.96
N LEU A 385 20.04 -18.92 13.62
CA LEU A 385 18.80 -19.65 13.33
C LEU A 385 19.04 -20.62 12.19
N SER A 386 18.62 -21.87 12.37
CA SER A 386 18.51 -22.77 11.22
C SER A 386 17.38 -22.28 10.31
N LYS A 387 17.45 -22.62 9.00
CA LYS A 387 16.39 -22.30 8.02
C LYS A 387 15.00 -22.70 8.55
N LYS A 388 14.88 -23.86 9.20
CA LYS A 388 13.62 -24.35 9.79
C LYS A 388 13.11 -23.47 10.92
N GLN A 389 13.99 -22.98 11.80
CA GLN A 389 13.60 -22.09 12.91
C GLN A 389 13.20 -20.70 12.39
N SER A 390 13.94 -20.15 11.42
CA SER A 390 13.59 -18.86 10.80
C SER A 390 12.24 -18.92 10.10
N MET A 391 12.00 -19.95 9.28
CA MET A 391 10.71 -20.13 8.61
C MET A 391 9.55 -20.34 9.59
N PHE A 392 9.78 -21.05 10.70
CA PHE A 392 8.77 -21.22 11.75
C PHE A 392 8.42 -19.87 12.41
N ALA A 393 9.42 -19.07 12.78
CA ALA A 393 9.20 -17.75 13.34
C ALA A 393 8.46 -16.80 12.38
N ALA A 394 8.83 -16.83 11.10
CA ALA A 394 8.14 -16.09 10.04
C ALA A 394 6.64 -16.46 10.00
N ARG A 395 6.31 -17.75 10.01
CA ARG A 395 4.91 -18.23 9.99
C ARG A 395 4.13 -17.81 11.23
N ILE A 396 4.72 -17.92 12.42
CA ILE A 396 4.09 -17.46 13.66
C ILE A 396 3.83 -15.95 13.61
N THR A 397 4.78 -15.18 13.08
CA THR A 397 4.64 -13.73 12.91
C THR A 397 3.45 -13.38 12.03
N VAL A 398 3.32 -14.03 10.86
CA VAL A 398 2.17 -13.83 9.95
C VAL A 398 0.86 -14.11 10.66
N ILE A 399 0.76 -15.21 11.43
CA ILE A 399 -0.46 -15.57 12.17
C ILE A 399 -0.78 -14.52 13.24
N VAL A 400 0.22 -14.08 14.02
CA VAL A 400 0.02 -13.07 15.08
C VAL A 400 -0.45 -11.75 14.48
N ILE A 401 0.19 -11.28 13.40
CA ILE A 401 -0.21 -10.05 12.71
C ILE A 401 -1.63 -10.18 12.17
N ALA A 402 -1.98 -11.32 11.58
CA ALA A 402 -3.32 -11.55 11.07
C ALA A 402 -4.39 -11.52 12.16
N ILE A 403 -4.14 -12.11 13.32
CA ILE A 403 -5.06 -12.06 14.47
C ILE A 403 -5.26 -10.62 14.94
N LEU A 404 -4.17 -9.86 15.11
CA LEU A 404 -4.25 -8.45 15.52
C LEU A 404 -4.95 -7.59 14.46
N ALA A 405 -4.70 -7.85 13.18
CA ALA A 405 -5.37 -7.18 12.06
C ALA A 405 -6.87 -7.44 12.05
N VAL A 406 -7.32 -8.68 12.29
CA VAL A 406 -8.75 -9.02 12.46
C VAL A 406 -9.38 -8.26 13.64
N ILE A 407 -8.66 -8.13 14.75
CA ILE A 407 -9.13 -7.36 15.92
C ILE A 407 -9.31 -5.89 15.58
N ILE A 408 -8.38 -5.28 14.84
CA ILE A 408 -8.49 -3.87 14.40
C ILE A 408 -9.63 -3.71 13.39
N ALA A 409 -9.76 -4.63 12.44
CA ALA A 409 -10.75 -4.59 11.37
C ALA A 409 -12.16 -4.99 11.80
N ARG A 410 -12.38 -5.36 13.08
CA ARG A 410 -13.66 -5.89 13.56
C ARG A 410 -14.85 -4.94 13.40
N ASP A 411 -14.60 -3.64 13.33
CA ASP A 411 -15.64 -2.62 13.17
C ASP A 411 -15.98 -2.41 11.69
N PRO A 412 -17.17 -2.83 11.22
CA PRO A 412 -17.58 -2.64 9.83
C PRO A 412 -17.77 -1.15 9.46
N GLY A 413 -17.93 -0.28 10.46
CA GLY A 413 -18.03 1.18 10.28
C GLY A 413 -16.70 1.88 9.99
N SER A 414 -15.58 1.15 10.06
CA SER A 414 -14.27 1.70 9.76
C SER A 414 -14.03 1.86 8.25
N TYR A 415 -13.35 2.95 7.88
CA TYR A 415 -12.99 3.25 6.49
C TYR A 415 -11.65 2.61 6.13
N VAL A 416 -11.63 1.77 5.10
CA VAL A 416 -10.42 1.16 4.54
C VAL A 416 -9.41 2.25 4.20
N PHE A 417 -9.86 3.34 3.55
CA PHE A 417 -8.99 4.46 3.18
C PHE A 417 -8.29 5.09 4.38
N LYS A 418 -8.98 5.26 5.52
CA LYS A 418 -8.41 5.85 6.74
C LYS A 418 -7.41 4.93 7.43
N ILE A 419 -7.69 3.62 7.45
CA ILE A 419 -6.78 2.63 8.05
C ILE A 419 -5.48 2.55 7.23
N VAL A 420 -5.58 2.57 5.90
CA VAL A 420 -4.42 2.67 5.01
C VAL A 420 -3.67 3.97 5.26
N ALA A 421 -4.35 5.11 5.27
CA ALA A 421 -3.73 6.43 5.48
C ALA A 421 -2.88 6.45 6.75
N PHE A 422 -3.39 5.91 7.85
CA PHE A 422 -2.64 5.87 9.12
C PHE A 422 -1.34 5.06 9.01
N SER A 423 -1.43 3.87 8.41
CA SER A 423 -0.27 2.99 8.21
C SER A 423 0.74 3.60 7.24
N TRP A 424 0.22 4.23 6.18
CA TRP A 424 1.00 4.91 5.16
C TRP A 424 1.78 6.09 5.76
N ALA A 425 1.12 6.88 6.61
CA ALA A 425 1.72 7.98 7.33
C ALA A 425 2.84 7.50 8.29
N GLY A 426 2.60 6.41 9.01
CA GLY A 426 3.57 5.72 9.87
C GLY A 426 4.91 5.45 9.19
N PHE A 427 4.85 4.76 8.05
CA PHE A 427 6.04 4.45 7.25
C PHE A 427 6.66 5.68 6.62
N GLY A 428 5.84 6.56 6.03
CA GLY A 428 6.31 7.79 5.40
C GLY A 428 7.12 8.67 6.36
N ALA A 429 6.64 8.87 7.59
CA ALA A 429 7.33 9.70 8.57
C ALA A 429 8.54 9.00 9.21
N SER A 430 8.46 7.71 9.47
CA SER A 430 9.54 6.97 10.15
C SER A 430 10.71 6.67 9.21
N PHE A 431 10.42 6.28 7.96
CA PHE A 431 11.44 5.81 7.03
C PHE A 431 11.68 6.78 5.87
N GLY A 432 10.71 7.59 5.44
CA GLY A 432 10.88 8.47 4.29
C GLY A 432 12.08 9.42 4.42
N PRO A 433 12.16 10.26 5.49
CA PRO A 433 13.31 11.13 5.71
C PRO A 433 14.63 10.36 5.86
N LEU A 434 14.59 9.21 6.54
CA LEU A 434 15.77 8.37 6.76
C LEU A 434 16.31 7.78 5.45
N VAL A 435 15.44 7.25 4.60
CA VAL A 435 15.81 6.71 3.27
C VAL A 435 16.41 7.82 2.42
N LEU A 436 15.76 8.99 2.36
CA LEU A 436 16.27 10.13 1.60
C LEU A 436 17.63 10.59 2.13
N ALA A 437 17.79 10.79 3.44
CA ALA A 437 19.06 11.21 4.03
C ALA A 437 20.17 10.17 3.80
N SER A 438 19.87 8.88 3.99
CA SER A 438 20.84 7.78 3.80
C SER A 438 21.38 7.69 2.37
N LEU A 439 20.56 8.03 1.37
CA LEU A 439 20.91 7.92 -0.04
C LEU A 439 21.47 9.21 -0.65
N PHE A 440 21.15 10.37 -0.09
CA PHE A 440 21.49 11.67 -0.67
C PHE A 440 22.35 12.57 0.22
N TRP A 441 22.51 12.24 1.50
CA TRP A 441 23.27 13.07 2.43
C TRP A 441 24.36 12.27 3.15
N LYS A 442 25.59 12.43 2.66
CA LYS A 442 26.79 11.75 3.18
C LYS A 442 27.04 11.96 4.67
N ARG A 443 26.59 13.09 5.22
CA ARG A 443 26.81 13.46 6.64
C ARG A 443 25.77 12.85 7.61
N THR A 444 24.81 12.08 7.12
CA THR A 444 23.83 11.44 8.02
C THR A 444 24.58 10.55 9.03
N THR A 445 24.34 10.75 10.33
CA THR A 445 24.96 9.94 11.39
C THR A 445 23.99 8.91 11.93
N PHE A 446 24.51 7.92 12.65
CA PHE A 446 23.72 6.90 13.35
C PHE A 446 22.67 7.52 14.30
N GLU A 447 23.08 8.49 15.13
CA GLU A 447 22.19 9.15 16.09
C GLU A 447 21.11 9.96 15.38
N GLY A 448 21.47 10.64 14.28
CA GLY A 448 20.51 11.34 13.44
C GLY A 448 19.50 10.40 12.82
N ALA A 449 19.95 9.26 12.30
CA ALA A 449 19.10 8.23 11.74
C ALA A 449 18.11 7.67 12.77
N LEU A 450 18.60 7.29 13.96
CA LEU A 450 17.77 6.72 15.03
C LEU A 450 16.76 7.75 15.57
N SER A 451 17.22 8.95 15.89
CA SER A 451 16.38 10.01 16.46
C SER A 451 15.30 10.47 15.48
N GLY A 452 15.63 10.66 14.20
CA GLY A 452 14.68 11.00 13.15
C GLY A 452 13.60 9.93 12.98
N MET A 453 14.01 8.67 12.86
CA MET A 453 13.10 7.52 12.70
C MET A 453 12.11 7.41 13.88
N VAL A 454 12.62 7.52 15.11
CA VAL A 454 11.78 7.47 16.33
C VAL A 454 10.87 8.70 16.42
N ALA A 455 11.40 9.90 16.15
CA ALA A 455 10.61 11.13 16.17
C ALA A 455 9.45 11.08 15.17
N GLY A 456 9.71 10.63 13.94
CA GLY A 456 8.67 10.44 12.91
C GLY A 456 7.59 9.46 13.36
N GLY A 457 7.98 8.27 13.83
CA GLY A 457 7.03 7.25 14.29
C GLY A 457 6.16 7.72 15.46
N VAL A 458 6.76 8.37 16.47
CA VAL A 458 6.03 8.92 17.63
C VAL A 458 5.10 10.06 17.21
N MET A 459 5.57 10.93 16.33
CA MET A 459 4.82 12.10 15.89
C MET A 459 3.54 11.73 15.14
N ILE A 460 3.48 10.56 14.49
CA ILE A 460 2.23 10.04 13.89
C ILE A 460 1.15 9.81 14.94
N PHE A 461 1.47 9.15 16.05
CA PHE A 461 0.50 8.91 17.13
C PHE A 461 0.11 10.23 17.82
N VAL A 462 1.10 11.05 18.15
CA VAL A 462 0.87 12.35 18.80
C VAL A 462 0.01 13.25 17.90
N TRP A 463 0.31 13.35 16.61
CA TRP A 463 -0.48 14.17 15.71
C TRP A 463 -1.90 13.61 15.53
N LYS A 464 -2.03 12.31 15.24
CA LYS A 464 -3.32 11.68 14.97
C LYS A 464 -4.29 11.75 16.14
N PHE A 465 -3.81 11.47 17.35
CA PHE A 465 -4.68 11.28 18.52
C PHE A 465 -4.75 12.50 19.44
N LEU A 466 -3.78 13.42 19.40
CA LEU A 466 -3.75 14.59 20.29
C LEU A 466 -3.92 15.92 19.55
N VAL A 467 -3.29 16.10 18.38
CA VAL A 467 -3.25 17.39 17.67
C VAL A 467 -4.36 17.53 16.63
N ALA A 468 -4.49 16.58 15.70
CA ALA A 468 -5.50 16.60 14.64
C ALA A 468 -6.96 16.73 15.16
N PRO A 469 -7.35 16.11 16.29
CA PRO A 469 -8.69 16.29 16.84
C PRO A 469 -9.02 17.73 17.29
N MET A 470 -8.01 18.60 17.46
CA MET A 470 -8.24 20.02 17.77
C MET A 470 -8.90 20.78 16.61
N GLY A 471 -8.88 20.22 15.39
CA GLY A 471 -9.54 20.77 14.21
C GLY A 471 -8.87 22.03 13.65
N GLY A 472 -9.56 22.69 12.71
CA GLY A 472 -9.03 23.86 12.00
C GLY A 472 -7.71 23.56 11.29
N ILE A 473 -6.71 24.42 11.48
CA ILE A 473 -5.38 24.27 10.87
C ILE A 473 -4.61 23.04 11.37
N TRP A 474 -4.99 22.47 12.51
CA TRP A 474 -4.36 21.28 13.10
C TRP A 474 -4.92 19.98 12.51
N GLY A 475 -6.13 20.03 11.94
CA GLY A 475 -6.84 18.90 11.35
C GLY A 475 -6.30 18.43 9.99
N ILE A 476 -5.00 18.61 9.76
CA ILE A 476 -4.30 18.12 8.56
C ILE A 476 -3.86 16.66 8.73
N TYR A 477 -3.65 16.00 7.60
CA TYR A 477 -3.14 14.64 7.51
C TYR A 477 -1.80 14.51 8.23
N GLU A 478 -1.72 13.56 9.17
CA GLU A 478 -0.62 13.38 10.10
C GLU A 478 0.75 13.14 9.45
N LEU A 479 0.81 12.63 8.21
CA LEU A 479 2.06 12.38 7.51
C LEU A 479 2.85 13.68 7.29
N LEU A 480 2.20 14.76 6.86
CA LEU A 480 2.87 16.01 6.53
C LEU A 480 3.71 16.56 7.71
N PRO A 481 3.12 16.84 8.89
CA PRO A 481 3.88 17.35 10.02
C PRO A 481 4.87 16.31 10.58
N ALA A 482 4.50 15.03 10.64
CA ALA A 482 5.39 14.00 11.17
C ALA A 482 6.63 13.79 10.30
N PHE A 483 6.49 13.87 8.98
CA PHE A 483 7.62 13.82 8.04
C PHE A 483 8.56 15.01 8.24
N LEU A 484 8.03 16.23 8.41
CA LEU A 484 8.82 17.42 8.65
C LEU A 484 9.56 17.36 9.98
N VAL A 485 8.91 16.87 11.05
CA VAL A 485 9.54 16.67 12.36
C VAL A 485 10.66 15.63 12.28
N SER A 486 10.40 14.49 11.65
CA SER A 486 11.39 13.43 11.44
C SER A 486 12.63 13.97 10.70
N LEU A 487 12.41 14.70 9.60
CA LEU A 487 13.49 15.30 8.82
C LEU A 487 14.27 16.36 9.62
N ALA A 488 13.58 17.23 10.36
CA ALA A 488 14.21 18.27 11.17
C ALA A 488 15.06 17.68 12.30
N VAL A 489 14.56 16.67 13.00
CA VAL A 489 15.30 15.97 14.06
C VAL A 489 16.51 15.23 13.47
N LEU A 490 16.32 14.51 12.36
CA LEU A 490 17.39 13.79 11.68
C LEU A 490 18.54 14.72 11.30
N ILE A 491 18.21 15.84 10.65
CA ILE A 491 19.20 16.84 10.21
C ILE A 491 19.84 17.50 11.43
N GLY A 492 19.04 17.97 12.39
CA GLY A 492 19.54 18.67 13.57
C GLY A 492 20.52 17.83 14.37
N VAL A 493 20.18 16.56 14.63
CA VAL A 493 21.04 15.64 15.37
C VAL A 493 22.30 15.31 14.56
N SER A 494 22.19 15.00 13.26
CA SER A 494 23.37 14.71 12.42
C SER A 494 24.35 15.90 12.27
N LEU A 495 23.88 17.13 12.46
CA LEU A 495 24.75 18.31 12.43
C LEU A 495 25.56 18.47 13.72
N ILE A 496 25.01 18.05 14.86
CA ILE A 496 25.66 18.15 16.18
C ILE A 496 26.44 16.88 16.59
N THR A 497 26.30 15.80 15.83
CA THR A 497 27.09 14.57 15.97
C THR A 497 28.13 14.45 14.85
N THR A 498 29.07 13.51 15.01
CA THR A 498 30.19 13.30 14.09
C THR A 498 29.87 12.17 13.12
N PRO A 499 29.94 12.39 11.79
CA PRO A 499 29.79 11.30 10.83
C PRO A 499 31.01 10.38 10.87
N ASP A 500 30.76 9.07 10.76
CA ASP A 500 31.80 8.06 10.70
C ASP A 500 32.54 8.12 9.34
N GLU A 501 33.87 7.99 9.36
CA GLU A 501 34.71 8.11 8.16
C GLU A 501 34.51 6.95 7.17
N GLU A 502 34.33 5.73 7.68
CA GLU A 502 34.09 4.54 6.85
C GLU A 502 32.73 4.63 6.17
N VAL A 503 31.73 5.08 6.93
CA VAL A 503 30.39 5.37 6.42
C VAL A 503 30.41 6.42 5.30
N MET A 504 31.20 7.49 5.46
CA MET A 504 31.36 8.50 4.40
C MET A 504 32.05 7.93 3.16
N LYS A 505 33.05 7.07 3.34
CA LYS A 505 33.77 6.41 2.24
C LYS A 505 32.85 5.47 1.45
N GLU A 506 32.08 4.62 2.11
CA GLU A 506 31.10 3.75 1.44
C GLU A 506 30.05 4.55 0.66
N PHE A 507 29.64 5.71 1.19
CA PHE A 507 28.75 6.61 0.48
C PHE A 507 29.38 7.12 -0.82
N GLU A 508 30.66 7.49 -0.79
CA GLU A 508 31.41 7.92 -1.97
C GLU A 508 31.60 6.76 -2.98
N GLU A 509 31.81 5.53 -2.52
CA GLU A 509 31.86 4.33 -3.37
C GLU A 509 30.51 4.07 -4.09
N MET A 510 29.40 4.27 -3.38
CA MET A 510 28.06 4.21 -3.97
C MET A 510 27.88 5.32 -5.03
N GLU A 511 28.33 6.56 -4.76
CA GLU A 511 28.21 7.65 -5.74
C GLU A 511 29.07 7.42 -6.99
N GLN A 512 30.25 6.81 -6.85
CA GLN A 512 31.09 6.43 -7.99
C GLN A 512 30.47 5.30 -8.82
N SER A 513 29.58 4.50 -8.23
CA SER A 513 28.91 3.37 -8.88
C SER A 513 27.62 3.76 -9.62
N LEU A 514 27.12 4.99 -9.44
CA LEU A 514 25.90 5.51 -10.09
C LEU A 514 26.14 5.93 -11.54
#